data_AF-A0A0C9YWJ3-F1
#
_entry.id   AF-A0A0C9YWJ3-F1
#
_cell.length_a   1.000
_cell.length_b   1.000
_cell.length_c   1.000
_cell.angle_alpha   90.00
_cell.angle_beta   90.00
_cell.angle_gamma   90.00
#
_symmetry.space_group_name_H-M   'P 1'
#
loop_
_entity.id
_entity.type
_entity.pdbx_description
1 polymer ?
#
loop_
_entity_poly.entity_id
_entity_poly.type
_entity_poly.pdbx_seq_one_letter_code
_entity_poly.pdbx_strand_id
1 'polypeptide(L)'
;MADAETARLCSQVVHTHFGPLTANVATVLLHRGRLSFPQLLRYTRLKPRTVRATVLVLVQYNLLWHAQTDEEGDVLEFNTTECLKRLRFGRYVWIVENMFGNAVRRRDRAACLRPWKTSSAGYNITTIDI
;
A
#
# COMPACT_ATOMS: atom_id res chain seq x y z
N MET A 1 6.52 -16.82 4.79
CA MET A 1 7.59 -15.81 5.01
C MET A 1 8.14 -15.45 3.64
N ALA A 2 8.19 -14.17 3.28
CA ALA A 2 8.71 -13.76 1.98
C ALA A 2 10.24 -13.83 1.96
N ASP A 3 10.83 -14.33 0.87
CA ASP A 3 12.28 -14.37 0.70
C ASP A 3 12.90 -12.97 0.87
N ALA A 4 14.12 -12.89 1.39
CA ALA A 4 14.79 -11.62 1.69
C ALA A 4 14.88 -10.69 0.46
N GLU A 5 15.07 -11.25 -0.72
CA GLU A 5 15.07 -10.49 -1.98
C GLU A 5 13.68 -9.97 -2.36
N THR A 6 12.62 -10.76 -2.11
CA THR A 6 11.23 -10.32 -2.32
C THR A 6 10.87 -9.15 -1.39
N ALA A 7 11.33 -9.18 -0.14
CA ALA A 7 11.14 -8.08 0.81
C ALA A 7 11.85 -6.80 0.34
N ARG A 8 13.10 -6.90 -0.16
CA ARG A 8 13.85 -5.77 -0.71
C ARG A 8 13.14 -5.16 -1.92
N LEU A 9 12.70 -6.00 -2.84
CA LEU A 9 11.97 -5.56 -4.03
C LEU A 9 10.66 -4.85 -3.65
N CYS A 10 9.87 -5.43 -2.74
CA CYS A 10 8.62 -4.81 -2.27
C CYS A 10 8.87 -3.45 -1.61
N SER A 11 9.93 -3.32 -0.80
CA SER A 11 10.31 -2.04 -0.18
C SER A 11 10.62 -0.96 -1.25
N GLN A 12 11.36 -1.32 -2.30
CA GLN A 12 11.71 -0.39 -3.38
C GLN A 12 10.50 0.01 -4.24
N VAL A 13 9.57 -0.92 -4.48
CA VAL A 13 8.30 -0.64 -5.18
C VAL A 13 7.47 0.35 -4.37
N VAL A 14 7.28 0.08 -3.08
CA VAL A 14 6.53 0.98 -2.18
C VAL A 14 7.19 2.36 -2.11
N HIS A 15 8.52 2.41 -2.07
CA HIS A 15 9.28 3.66 -2.07
C HIS A 15 9.02 4.49 -3.33
N THR A 16 9.02 3.84 -4.51
CA THR A 16 8.82 4.53 -5.79
C THR A 16 7.39 5.06 -5.95
N HIS A 17 6.39 4.34 -5.43
CA HIS A 17 4.98 4.73 -5.59
C HIS A 17 4.46 5.69 -4.51
N PHE A 18 4.85 5.49 -3.25
CA PHE A 18 4.27 6.19 -2.10
C PHE A 18 5.27 7.08 -1.36
N GLY A 19 6.56 6.93 -1.64
CA GLY A 19 7.62 7.68 -1.00
C GLY A 19 8.23 6.98 0.23
N PRO A 20 9.19 7.65 0.89
CA PRO A 20 10.06 7.05 1.90
C PRO A 20 9.36 6.70 3.22
N LEU A 21 8.33 7.45 3.61
CA LEU A 21 7.63 7.25 4.89
C LEU A 21 6.88 5.91 4.89
N THR A 22 6.12 5.64 3.84
CA THR A 22 5.37 4.40 3.66
C THR A 22 6.31 3.20 3.43
N ALA A 23 7.44 3.42 2.74
CA ALA A 23 8.46 2.40 2.54
C ALA A 23 9.10 1.94 3.85
N ASN A 24 9.33 2.86 4.80
CA ASN A 24 9.86 2.51 6.11
C ASN A 24 8.88 1.61 6.89
N VAL A 25 7.60 1.97 6.89
CA VAL A 25 6.52 1.15 7.50
C VAL A 25 6.44 -0.23 6.86
N ALA A 26 6.46 -0.30 5.52
CA ALA A 26 6.43 -1.57 4.79
C ALA A 26 7.67 -2.44 5.08
N THR A 27 8.86 -1.84 5.16
CA THR A 27 10.11 -2.55 5.49
C THR A 27 10.04 -3.17 6.88
N VAL A 28 9.52 -2.44 7.87
CA VAL A 28 9.33 -2.96 9.23
C VAL A 28 8.36 -4.15 9.24
N LEU A 29 7.25 -4.05 8.51
CA LEU A 29 6.26 -5.14 8.40
C LEU A 29 6.81 -6.35 7.63
N LEU A 30 7.62 -6.13 6.59
CA LEU A 30 8.22 -7.20 5.80
C LEU A 30 9.29 -7.98 6.58
N HIS A 31 10.07 -7.30 7.43
CA HIS A 31 11.11 -7.94 8.24
C HIS A 31 10.56 -8.63 9.49
N ARG A 32 9.53 -8.07 10.12
CA ARG A 32 8.99 -8.59 11.39
C ARG A 32 7.72 -9.44 11.21
N GLY A 33 7.05 -9.33 10.07
CA GLY A 33 5.80 -10.02 9.78
C GLY A 33 4.61 -9.33 10.43
N ARG A 34 3.82 -10.11 11.17
CA ARG A 34 2.59 -9.67 11.84
C ARG A 34 2.93 -8.75 13.01
N LEU A 35 2.37 -7.55 13.01
CA LEU A 35 2.64 -6.52 14.01
C LEU A 35 1.35 -5.82 14.41
N SER A 36 1.23 -5.47 15.67
CA SER A 36 0.13 -4.62 16.11
C SER A 36 0.42 -3.13 15.86
N PHE A 37 -0.63 -2.32 15.74
CA PHE A 37 -0.49 -0.87 15.58
C PHE A 37 0.44 -0.19 16.62
N PRO A 38 0.36 -0.48 17.94
CA PRO A 38 1.27 0.10 18.92
C PRO A 38 2.73 -0.38 18.77
N GLN A 39 2.95 -1.62 18.32
CA GLN A 39 4.29 -2.11 18.02
C GLN A 39 4.86 -1.41 16.78
N LEU A 40 4.04 -1.18 15.76
CA LEU A 40 4.41 -0.46 14.55
C LEU A 40 4.89 0.97 14.87
N LEU A 41 4.21 1.66 15.80
CA LEU A 41 4.63 2.98 16.27
C LEU A 41 6.02 2.95 16.93
N ARG A 42 6.28 1.96 17.79
CA ARG A 42 7.57 1.81 18.47
C ARG A 42 8.72 1.56 17.50
N TYR A 43 8.50 0.74 16.47
CA TYR A 43 9.54 0.39 15.51
C TYR A 43 9.79 1.46 14.45
N THR A 44 8.74 2.14 13.99
CA THR A 44 8.88 3.18 12.96
C THR A 44 9.35 4.51 13.53
N ARG A 45 9.18 4.76 14.84
CA ARG A 45 9.50 6.04 15.51
C ARG A 45 8.86 7.25 14.83
N LEU A 46 7.75 7.05 14.14
CA LEU A 46 6.99 8.07 13.43
C LEU A 46 5.85 8.61 14.30
N LYS A 47 5.36 9.81 13.97
CA LYS A 47 4.19 10.39 14.63
C LYS A 47 2.96 9.50 14.38
N PRO A 48 2.09 9.28 15.40
CA PRO A 48 0.95 8.38 15.26
C PRO A 48 -0.02 8.81 14.17
N ARG A 49 -0.19 10.12 13.94
CA ARG A 49 -1.00 10.65 12.83
C ARG A 49 -0.47 10.20 11.46
N THR A 50 0.85 10.23 11.27
CA THR A 50 1.49 9.81 10.02
C THR A 50 1.36 8.31 9.82
N VAL A 51 1.55 7.51 10.88
CA VAL A 51 1.40 6.05 10.78
C VAL A 51 -0.03 5.66 10.42
N ARG A 52 -1.05 6.28 11.02
CA ARG A 52 -2.45 6.06 10.63
C ARG A 52 -2.70 6.38 9.16
N ALA A 53 -2.21 7.52 8.68
CA ALA A 53 -2.33 7.90 7.27
C ALA A 53 -1.65 6.88 6.34
N THR A 54 -0.45 6.42 6.68
CA THR A 54 0.25 5.39 5.88
C THR A 54 -0.46 4.05 5.90
N VAL A 55 -1.01 3.63 7.05
CA VAL A 55 -1.77 2.39 7.17
C VAL A 55 -3.04 2.45 6.32
N LEU A 56 -3.80 3.55 6.39
CA LEU A 56 -4.98 3.77 5.54
C LEU A 56 -4.66 3.68 4.05
N VAL A 57 -3.57 4.32 3.63
CA VAL A 57 -3.10 4.25 2.24
C VAL A 57 -2.78 2.79 1.87
N LEU A 58 -2.01 2.08 2.69
CA LEU A 58 -1.64 0.69 2.40
C LEU A 58 -2.84 -0.27 2.35
N VAL A 59 -3.84 -0.07 3.22
CA VAL A 59 -5.12 -0.83 3.19
C VAL A 59 -5.89 -0.52 1.90
N GLN A 60 -5.98 0.76 1.50
CA GLN A 60 -6.69 1.15 0.28
C GLN A 60 -6.10 0.53 -0.99
N TYR A 61 -4.78 0.29 -1.01
CA TYR A 61 -4.11 -0.39 -2.11
C TYR A 61 -4.09 -1.91 -2.01
N ASN A 62 -4.78 -2.48 -1.01
CA ASN A 62 -4.80 -3.91 -0.70
C ASN A 62 -3.40 -4.50 -0.46
N LEU A 63 -2.47 -3.68 0.03
CA LEU A 63 -1.10 -4.09 0.36
C LEU A 63 -0.97 -4.52 1.82
N LEU A 64 -1.94 -4.16 2.65
CA LEU A 64 -1.94 -4.43 4.08
C LEU A 64 -3.28 -5.04 4.47
N TRP A 65 -3.21 -6.21 5.09
CA TRP A 65 -4.34 -6.81 5.76
C TRP A 65 -4.37 -6.36 7.20
N HIS A 66 -5.55 -5.94 7.63
CA HIS A 66 -5.89 -5.65 9.00
C HIS A 66 -6.85 -6.74 9.46
N ALA A 67 -6.52 -7.39 10.57
CA ALA A 67 -7.39 -8.34 11.24
C ALA A 67 -7.53 -7.90 12.70
N GLN A 68 -8.76 -7.81 13.18
CA GLN A 68 -9.05 -7.50 14.57
C GLN A 68 -9.33 -8.81 15.31
N THR A 69 -8.57 -9.05 16.38
CA THR A 69 -8.79 -10.18 17.28
C THR A 69 -9.15 -9.65 18.67
N ASP A 70 -10.13 -10.27 19.32
CA ASP A 70 -10.64 -9.82 20.63
C ASP A 70 -9.58 -9.86 21.74
N GLU A 71 -8.58 -10.74 21.63
CA GLU A 71 -7.57 -10.95 22.67
C GLU A 71 -6.26 -10.17 22.44
N GLU A 72 -5.88 -9.92 21.18
CA GLU A 72 -4.53 -9.43 20.81
C GLU A 72 -4.56 -8.08 20.08
N GLY A 73 -5.75 -7.55 19.83
CA GLY A 73 -5.98 -6.26 19.18
C GLY A 73 -5.79 -6.30 17.66
N ASP A 74 -5.55 -5.13 17.07
CA ASP A 74 -5.38 -4.96 15.63
C ASP A 74 -4.05 -5.54 15.15
N VAL A 75 -4.10 -6.62 14.37
CA VAL A 75 -2.95 -7.25 13.73
C VAL A 75 -2.84 -6.79 12.29
N LEU A 76 -1.66 -6.29 11.92
CA LEU A 76 -1.34 -5.81 10.59
C LEU A 76 -0.36 -6.78 9.92
N GLU A 77 -0.71 -7.25 8.72
CA GLU A 77 0.13 -8.11 7.90
C GLU A 77 0.32 -7.50 6.50
N PHE A 78 1.54 -7.54 5.99
CA PHE A 78 1.85 -7.03 4.65
C PHE A 78 1.69 -8.12 3.60
N ASN A 79 0.90 -7.84 2.56
CA ASN A 79 0.68 -8.75 1.45
C ASN A 79 1.69 -8.50 0.31
N THR A 80 2.72 -9.35 0.26
CA THR A 80 3.75 -9.30 -0.80
C THR A 80 3.21 -9.70 -2.17
N THR A 81 2.21 -10.60 -2.23
CA THR A 81 1.67 -11.08 -3.51
C THR A 81 0.93 -9.99 -4.26
N GLU A 82 0.14 -9.16 -3.56
CA GLU A 82 -0.54 -8.00 -4.16
C GLU A 82 0.44 -6.91 -4.57
N CYS A 83 1.52 -6.72 -3.80
CA CYS A 83 2.61 -5.81 -4.16
C CYS A 83 3.28 -6.23 -5.49
N LEU A 84 3.56 -7.52 -5.67
CA LEU A 84 4.18 -8.05 -6.89
C LEU A 84 3.24 -8.04 -8.10
N LYS A 85 1.94 -8.29 -7.92
CA LYS A 85 0.94 -8.17 -8.99
C LYS A 85 0.90 -6.75 -9.56
N ARG A 86 1.17 -5.75 -8.72
CA ARG A 86 1.22 -4.33 -9.10
C ARG A 86 2.27 -4.01 -10.17
N LEU A 87 3.41 -4.71 -10.16
CA LEU A 87 4.46 -4.58 -11.18
C LEU A 87 3.98 -4.98 -12.58
N ARG A 88 2.93 -5.81 -12.67
CA ARG A 88 2.42 -6.35 -13.93
C ARG A 88 1.27 -5.53 -14.53
N PHE A 89 0.95 -4.34 -14.00
CA PHE A 89 -0.11 -3.49 -14.55
C PHE A 89 0.07 -3.19 -16.04
N GLY A 90 1.30 -3.02 -16.52
CA GLY A 90 1.56 -2.85 -17.96
C GLY A 90 1.07 -4.03 -18.81
N ARG A 91 1.21 -5.27 -18.31
CA ARG A 91 0.75 -6.48 -19.00
C ARG A 91 -0.78 -6.57 -18.97
N TYR A 92 -1.40 -6.25 -17.84
CA TYR A 92 -2.87 -6.25 -17.74
C TYR A 92 -3.50 -5.25 -18.70
N VAL A 93 -2.98 -4.02 -18.78
CA VAL A 93 -3.46 -2.99 -19.72
C VAL A 93 -3.24 -3.45 -21.17
N TRP A 94 -2.12 -4.08 -21.48
CA TRP A 94 -1.84 -4.60 -22.82
C TRP A 94 -2.80 -5.74 -23.22
N ILE A 95 -3.09 -6.68 -22.31
CA ILE A 95 -4.03 -7.78 -22.57
C ILE A 95 -5.44 -7.21 -22.82
N VAL A 96 -5.88 -6.26 -22.00
CA VAL A 96 -7.19 -5.61 -22.15
C VAL A 96 -7.29 -4.87 -23.49
N GLU A 97 -6.23 -4.17 -23.89
CA GLU A 97 -6.17 -3.53 -25.21
C GLU A 97 -6.27 -4.54 -26.35
N ASN A 98 -5.59 -5.67 -26.24
CA ASN A 98 -5.59 -6.70 -27.27
C ASN A 98 -6.94 -7.42 -27.39
N MET A 99 -7.72 -7.46 -26.30
CA MET A 99 -9.03 -8.13 -26.24
C MET A 99 -10.20 -7.19 -26.61
N PHE A 100 -10.14 -5.91 -26.21
CA PHE A 100 -11.27 -4.97 -26.30
C PHE A 100 -11.00 -3.74 -27.20
N GLY A 101 -9.82 -3.68 -27.82
CA GLY A 101 -9.44 -2.59 -28.72
C GLY A 101 -8.99 -1.31 -28.01
N ASN A 102 -8.47 -0.36 -28.80
CA ASN A 102 -7.71 0.80 -28.32
C ASN A 102 -8.55 1.85 -27.55
N ALA A 103 -9.88 1.73 -27.56
CA ALA A 103 -10.79 2.66 -26.87
C ALA A 103 -10.67 2.56 -25.34
N VAL A 104 -10.39 1.37 -24.80
CA VAL A 104 -10.28 1.13 -23.34
C VAL A 104 -8.94 1.66 -22.80
N ARG A 105 -7.87 1.55 -23.59
CA ARG A 105 -6.51 1.96 -23.19
C ARG A 105 -6.41 3.43 -22.78
N ARG A 106 -7.20 4.33 -23.37
CA ARG A 106 -7.15 5.77 -23.05
C ARG A 106 -7.74 6.10 -21.68
N ARG A 107 -8.71 5.33 -21.17
CA ARG A 107 -9.24 5.49 -19.80
C ARG A 107 -8.28 4.92 -18.75
N ASP A 108 -7.72 3.73 -18.99
CA ASP A 108 -6.85 3.07 -18.01
C ASP A 108 -5.46 3.71 -17.91
N ARG A 109 -4.89 4.21 -19.01
CA ARG A 109 -3.57 4.87 -18.98
C ARG A 109 -3.60 6.14 -18.11
N ALA A 110 -4.71 6.89 -18.12
CA ALA A 110 -4.87 8.08 -17.28
C ALA A 110 -5.15 7.75 -15.79
N ALA A 111 -5.75 6.60 -15.49
CA ALA A 111 -6.01 6.14 -14.13
C ALA A 111 -4.79 5.45 -13.49
N CYS A 112 -4.04 4.65 -14.26
CA CYS A 112 -2.92 3.86 -13.76
C CYS A 112 -1.57 4.60 -13.74
N LEU A 113 -1.32 5.57 -14.63
CA LEU A 113 -0.04 6.30 -14.72
C LEU A 113 -0.07 7.70 -14.11
N ARG A 114 -1.18 8.15 -13.51
CA ARG A 114 -1.08 9.36 -12.69
C ARG A 114 -0.20 9.03 -11.48
N PRO A 115 0.95 9.71 -11.30
CA PRO A 115 1.56 9.79 -9.98
C PRO A 115 0.44 10.28 -9.07
N TRP A 116 0.26 9.65 -7.91
CA TRP A 116 -0.60 10.15 -6.84
C TRP A 116 0.01 11.45 -6.28
N LYS A 117 0.14 12.49 -7.12
CA LYS A 117 0.06 13.86 -6.63
C LYS A 117 -1.37 13.99 -6.17
N THR A 118 -1.55 13.81 -4.87
CA THR A 118 -2.69 14.29 -4.13
C THR A 118 -3.05 15.65 -4.69
N SER A 119 -4.22 15.71 -5.33
CA SER A 119 -4.95 16.95 -5.43
C SER A 119 -5.08 17.43 -3.98
N SER A 120 -4.32 18.47 -3.63
CA SER A 120 -4.55 19.29 -2.46
C SER A 120 -5.86 20.06 -2.65
N ALA A 121 -6.95 19.31 -2.75
CA ALA A 121 -8.30 19.79 -2.59
C ALA A 121 -8.71 19.37 -1.19
N GLY A 122 -8.89 20.37 -0.32
CA GLY A 122 -9.19 20.18 1.09
C GLY A 122 -10.35 19.22 1.29
N TYR A 123 -10.09 18.16 2.05
CA TYR A 123 -11.14 17.39 2.68
C TYR A 123 -10.98 17.57 4.18
N ASN A 124 -11.96 18.25 4.76
CA ASN A 124 -12.09 18.43 6.20
C ASN A 124 -12.15 17.05 6.85
N ILE A 125 -11.20 16.79 7.73
CA ILE A 125 -11.20 15.65 8.65
C ILE A 125 -12.24 15.95 9.72
N THR A 126 -13.49 15.63 9.43
CA THR A 126 -14.55 15.44 10.41
C THR A 126 -15.53 14.44 9.83
N THR A 127 -15.91 13.46 10.63
CA THR A 127 -16.77 12.29 10.32
C THR A 127 -16.01 11.08 9.80
N ILE A 128 -15.22 10.48 10.70
CA ILE A 128 -15.15 9.01 10.80
C ILE A 128 -15.68 8.74 12.20
N ASP A 129 -16.99 8.50 12.30
CA ASP A 129 -17.59 7.84 13.46
C ASP A 129 -17.63 6.35 13.14
N ILE A 130 -16.88 5.61 13.97
CA ILE A 130 -17.08 4.22 14.45
C ILE A 130 -17.53 3.18 13.42
#